data_AF-A0A4Y9T2Y2-F1
#
_entry.id   AF-A0A4Y9T2Y2-F1
#
_cell.length_a   1.000
_cell.length_b   1.000
_cell.length_c   1.000
_cell.angle_alpha   90.00
_cell.angle_beta   90.00
_cell.angle_gamma   90.00
#
_symmetry.space_group_name_H-M   'P 1'
#
loop_
_entity.id
_entity.type
_entity.pdbx_description
1 polymer ?
#
loop_
_entity_poly.entity_id
_entity_poly.type
_entity_poly.pdbx_seq_one_letter_code
_entity_poly.pdbx_strand_id
1 'polypeptide(L)'
;MPLPKMPTKPATILPVNDYPKAEPGKPVRAVASAKAGNDAVEDLISGEAVPAPKTKARKSKAALLAAAPAPGLEPVSAPGSAPAGKDSVRAKLKEADIERPHPAKHKPVEINVKSSTSRKADKAGAAKVFVLDTNVLMHDPTCLFRFEEHDVYLPMMTLEELDNHKKGMSEVARNARQVSRTLDALIANVDDDAIESGIALSKLGNKDAKGRLFFQTKLNGVSLPEGLPMGKADNQILGVVQALEGDKPGRAIVLVSKDINMRIKARALGLPAEDYFNDHVLEDTDLLYSGIVQLPEDFWNKHGKDMESWQETRNNYTSTYYRVTGPFIPSLLVNQFVYLEPKNGEAAFYGQVKQINGKTAVFQTLRDYSHHKNNVWGITARNREQNFALNLLMNPDVDFVTLLGQAGTGKTLLALAAGLAQVLETKLYNEIIVTRVTVPVGEDIGFLPGTEEEKMSPWMGAFDDNLEVLNKSDSDAGDWGRAATQDLIRSRIKIKSLNFMRGRTFVNKFLIIDEAQNLTPKQMKTLVTRAGPGTKILCLGNIAQIDTPYLTEGSSGLTYVVDRFKGWSHSGHVTLARGERSRLADHASDVL
;
A
#
# COMPACT_ATOMS: atom_id res chain seq x y z
N MET A 1 -47.62 0.32 2.39
CA MET A 1 -48.02 -0.15 3.74
C MET A 1 -46.92 0.19 4.73
N PRO A 2 -47.23 0.56 5.98
CA PRO A 2 -46.18 0.79 6.98
C PRO A 2 -45.54 -0.54 7.42
N LEU A 3 -44.24 -0.51 7.71
CA LEU A 3 -43.44 -1.68 8.11
C LEU A 3 -43.67 -2.05 9.60
N PRO A 4 -43.52 -3.34 9.99
CA PRO A 4 -43.69 -3.78 11.37
C PRO A 4 -42.60 -3.23 12.30
N LYS A 5 -42.91 -3.14 13.60
CA LYS A 5 -41.99 -2.61 14.63
C LYS A 5 -40.76 -3.52 14.82
N MET A 6 -39.58 -2.91 14.99
CA MET A 6 -38.31 -3.61 15.15
C MET A 6 -38.22 -4.43 16.46
N PRO A 7 -37.69 -5.67 16.41
CA PRO A 7 -37.50 -6.50 17.59
C PRO A 7 -36.31 -6.02 18.45
N THR A 8 -36.44 -6.18 19.77
CA THR A 8 -35.50 -5.65 20.78
C THR A 8 -34.39 -6.61 21.18
N LYS A 9 -34.28 -7.81 20.56
CA LYS A 9 -33.18 -8.77 20.78
C LYS A 9 -32.75 -9.45 19.46
N PRO A 10 -31.46 -9.77 19.27
CA PRO A 10 -30.98 -10.45 18.06
C PRO A 10 -31.59 -11.85 17.89
N ALA A 11 -31.98 -12.20 16.66
CA ALA A 11 -32.50 -13.51 16.23
C ALA A 11 -33.91 -13.91 16.72
N THR A 12 -34.74 -12.99 17.20
CA THR A 12 -36.17 -13.28 17.47
C THR A 12 -36.95 -13.41 16.16
N ILE A 13 -37.60 -14.56 15.96
CA ILE A 13 -38.46 -14.84 14.79
C ILE A 13 -39.82 -14.13 14.98
N LEU A 14 -40.24 -13.33 14.00
CA LEU A 14 -41.54 -12.64 14.03
C LEU A 14 -42.69 -13.62 13.75
N PRO A 15 -43.78 -13.60 14.54
CA PRO A 15 -44.98 -14.39 14.28
C PRO A 15 -45.63 -14.04 12.94
N VAL A 16 -46.23 -15.03 12.27
CA VAL A 16 -46.86 -14.89 10.94
C VAL A 16 -47.97 -13.82 10.90
N ASN A 17 -48.58 -13.51 12.04
CA ASN A 17 -49.64 -12.50 12.15
C ASN A 17 -49.12 -11.05 12.10
N ASP A 18 -47.82 -10.82 12.27
CA ASP A 18 -47.21 -9.48 12.21
C ASP A 18 -46.77 -9.08 10.80
N TYR A 19 -46.96 -9.96 9.81
CA TYR A 19 -46.75 -9.64 8.40
C TYR A 19 -48.04 -9.00 7.82
N PRO A 20 -47.94 -7.85 7.14
CA PRO A 20 -49.11 -7.22 6.54
C PRO A 20 -49.65 -8.08 5.38
N LYS A 21 -50.96 -8.39 5.42
CA LYS A 21 -51.64 -9.18 4.38
C LYS A 21 -51.90 -8.30 3.14
N ALA A 22 -51.57 -8.82 1.96
CA ALA A 22 -51.87 -8.19 0.67
C ALA A 22 -53.38 -8.25 0.37
N GLU A 23 -53.97 -7.13 -0.05
CA GLU A 23 -55.38 -7.11 -0.52
C GLU A 23 -55.52 -7.74 -1.92
N PRO A 24 -56.62 -8.45 -2.23
CA PRO A 24 -56.84 -9.08 -3.53
C PRO A 24 -57.14 -8.04 -4.63
N GLY A 25 -56.40 -8.11 -5.74
CA GLY A 25 -56.40 -7.10 -6.80
C GLY A 25 -57.64 -7.04 -7.72
N LYS A 26 -57.84 -5.88 -8.36
CA LYS A 26 -58.67 -5.70 -9.58
C LYS A 26 -57.81 -5.90 -10.84
N PRO A 27 -58.34 -6.49 -11.93
CA PRO A 27 -57.55 -6.86 -13.09
C PRO A 27 -57.33 -5.66 -14.02
N VAL A 28 -56.11 -5.51 -14.54
CA VAL A 28 -55.77 -4.53 -15.59
C VAL A 28 -55.71 -5.24 -16.95
N ARG A 29 -56.46 -4.70 -17.89
CA ARG A 29 -56.68 -5.19 -19.26
C ARG A 29 -55.50 -4.82 -20.16
N ALA A 30 -55.05 -5.75 -21.00
CA ALA A 30 -54.05 -5.50 -22.04
C ALA A 30 -54.69 -4.90 -23.30
N VAL A 31 -54.06 -3.88 -23.92
CA VAL A 31 -54.21 -3.53 -25.35
C VAL A 31 -52.89 -2.94 -25.88
N ALA A 32 -52.68 -3.11 -27.19
CA ALA A 32 -51.44 -3.20 -27.94
C ALA A 32 -50.84 -1.90 -28.53
N SER A 33 -49.70 -2.11 -29.19
CA SER A 33 -48.76 -1.26 -29.94
C SER A 33 -49.31 -0.27 -30.98
N ALA A 34 -48.61 0.87 -31.15
CA ALA A 34 -48.36 1.54 -32.43
C ALA A 34 -47.10 2.44 -32.38
N LYS A 35 -46.45 2.64 -33.55
CA LYS A 35 -45.11 3.21 -33.81
C LYS A 35 -45.09 4.75 -34.06
N ALA A 36 -43.92 5.33 -33.75
CA ALA A 36 -43.11 6.37 -34.42
C ALA A 36 -43.62 7.83 -34.62
N GLY A 37 -42.76 8.79 -34.25
CA GLY A 37 -42.77 10.20 -34.63
C GLY A 37 -41.67 11.00 -33.90
N ASN A 38 -40.81 11.67 -34.67
CA ASN A 38 -39.48 12.23 -34.36
C ASN A 38 -39.32 13.37 -33.32
N ASP A 39 -38.07 13.45 -32.83
CA ASP A 39 -37.19 14.59 -32.50
C ASP A 39 -37.60 15.69 -31.51
N ALA A 40 -36.72 15.88 -30.51
CA ALA A 40 -36.13 17.19 -30.15
C ALA A 40 -34.92 16.97 -29.21
N VAL A 41 -33.77 16.68 -29.83
CA VAL A 41 -32.46 16.97 -29.27
C VAL A 41 -32.07 18.34 -29.82
N GLU A 42 -32.51 19.44 -29.17
CA GLU A 42 -31.98 20.78 -29.51
C GLU A 42 -32.09 21.89 -28.45
N ASP A 43 -32.62 21.66 -27.24
CA ASP A 43 -32.82 22.75 -26.25
C ASP A 43 -31.94 22.70 -24.97
N LEU A 44 -30.83 21.94 -24.98
CA LEU A 44 -29.83 21.96 -23.90
C LEU A 44 -28.61 22.84 -24.20
N ILE A 45 -28.74 23.78 -25.16
CA ILE A 45 -27.77 24.86 -25.39
C ILE A 45 -28.47 26.22 -25.27
N SER A 46 -28.94 26.57 -24.08
CA SER A 46 -29.15 27.97 -23.71
C SER A 46 -29.26 28.10 -22.21
N GLY A 47 -28.19 28.62 -21.58
CA GLY A 47 -28.20 28.97 -20.18
C GLY A 47 -29.20 30.08 -19.90
N GLU A 48 -30.22 29.79 -19.09
CA GLU A 48 -30.95 30.79 -18.32
C GLU A 48 -31.67 30.09 -17.14
N ALA A 49 -31.54 30.67 -15.95
CA ALA A 49 -32.10 30.15 -14.70
C ALA A 49 -33.51 30.70 -14.46
N VAL A 50 -34.45 29.84 -14.03
CA VAL A 50 -35.80 30.25 -13.60
C VAL A 50 -36.19 29.46 -12.33
N PRO A 51 -36.86 30.09 -11.33
CA PRO A 51 -36.61 29.81 -9.91
C PRO A 51 -37.58 28.80 -9.27
N ALA A 52 -37.13 28.19 -8.17
CA ALA A 52 -37.91 27.26 -7.35
C ALA A 52 -38.92 27.97 -6.41
N PRO A 53 -40.15 27.44 -6.23
CA PRO A 53 -41.11 27.98 -5.28
C PRO A 53 -40.88 27.45 -3.84
N LYS A 54 -41.10 28.35 -2.88
CA LYS A 54 -40.92 28.15 -1.43
C LYS A 54 -42.09 27.40 -0.80
N THR A 55 -41.82 26.43 0.06
CA THR A 55 -42.71 26.04 1.17
C THR A 55 -41.93 25.76 2.45
N LYS A 56 -42.56 26.18 3.55
CA LYS A 56 -41.99 26.43 4.89
C LYS A 56 -41.81 25.14 5.70
N ALA A 57 -40.70 25.03 6.43
CA ALA A 57 -40.56 24.13 7.57
C ALA A 57 -39.95 24.83 8.80
N ARG A 58 -40.32 24.29 9.96
CA ARG A 58 -40.27 24.81 11.33
C ARG A 58 -38.87 25.10 11.89
N LYS A 59 -38.86 26.05 12.85
CA LYS A 59 -37.74 26.46 13.72
C LYS A 59 -37.33 25.36 14.72
N SER A 60 -36.02 25.17 14.89
CA SER A 60 -35.38 24.85 16.18
C SER A 60 -33.99 25.48 16.24
N LYS A 61 -33.65 26.04 17.41
CA LYS A 61 -32.45 26.83 17.74
C LYS A 61 -31.16 26.00 17.71
N ALA A 62 -30.06 26.60 17.22
CA ALA A 62 -28.75 26.58 17.86
C ALA A 62 -27.93 27.78 17.34
N ALA A 63 -27.27 28.49 18.24
CA ALA A 63 -26.56 29.74 18.00
C ALA A 63 -25.10 29.50 17.59
N LEU A 64 -24.62 30.30 16.64
CA LEU A 64 -23.20 30.55 16.39
C LEU A 64 -23.01 32.07 16.26
N LEU A 65 -22.08 32.60 17.07
CA LEU A 65 -21.60 33.97 17.07
C LEU A 65 -20.60 34.18 15.92
N ALA A 66 -20.79 35.20 15.09
CA ALA A 66 -19.70 35.84 14.35
C ALA A 66 -20.01 37.30 13.98
N ALA A 67 -19.05 38.14 14.36
CA ALA A 67 -18.65 39.50 14.00
C ALA A 67 -19.45 40.35 12.98
N ALA A 68 -19.61 41.62 13.34
CA ALA A 68 -20.06 42.72 12.50
C ALA A 68 -18.88 43.42 11.76
N PRO A 69 -19.11 44.01 10.57
CA PRO A 69 -18.11 44.74 9.79
C PRO A 69 -18.24 46.27 9.89
N ALA A 70 -17.19 47.00 9.49
CA ALA A 70 -17.23 48.43 9.20
C ALA A 70 -16.27 48.77 8.02
N PRO A 71 -16.50 49.89 7.29
CA PRO A 71 -16.30 49.99 5.83
C PRO A 71 -15.10 50.87 5.37
N GLY A 72 -14.84 50.85 4.04
CA GLY A 72 -13.83 51.65 3.29
C GLY A 72 -14.19 53.15 3.10
N LEU A 73 -13.51 54.01 2.34
CA LEU A 73 -12.55 53.93 1.21
C LEU A 73 -11.77 55.29 1.12
N GLU A 74 -10.47 55.24 0.77
CA GLU A 74 -9.63 56.09 -0.15
C GLU A 74 -9.70 57.66 -0.23
N PRO A 75 -8.79 58.37 -0.98
CA PRO A 75 -7.32 58.30 -1.14
C PRO A 75 -6.62 59.70 -1.23
N VAL A 76 -5.30 59.87 -1.01
CA VAL A 76 -4.53 61.03 -1.59
C VAL A 76 -3.03 60.74 -1.82
N SER A 77 -2.54 61.28 -2.94
CA SER A 77 -1.26 61.24 -3.68
C SER A 77 0.04 61.77 -3.03
N ALA A 78 1.19 61.32 -3.56
CA ALA A 78 2.53 61.91 -3.42
C ALA A 78 2.71 63.22 -4.23
N PRO A 79 3.70 64.07 -3.91
CA PRO A 79 4.95 64.08 -4.70
C PRO A 79 6.23 64.43 -3.89
N GLY A 80 7.41 64.09 -4.45
CA GLY A 80 8.72 64.17 -3.78
C GLY A 80 9.53 65.47 -3.97
N SER A 81 10.75 65.47 -3.42
CA SER A 81 11.98 66.12 -3.94
C SER A 81 13.11 66.04 -2.90
N ALA A 82 14.33 65.75 -3.38
CA ALA A 82 15.59 65.91 -2.64
C ALA A 82 16.03 67.39 -2.63
N PRO A 83 17.01 67.82 -1.80
CA PRO A 83 18.42 67.73 -2.23
C PRO A 83 19.45 67.47 -1.11
N ALA A 84 20.71 67.33 -1.55
CA ALA A 84 21.90 66.80 -0.90
C ALA A 84 22.70 67.76 0.01
N GLY A 85 23.61 67.19 0.83
CA GLY A 85 24.96 67.75 1.03
C GLY A 85 25.62 67.61 2.43
N LYS A 86 26.71 66.80 2.49
CA LYS A 86 27.95 66.90 3.32
C LYS A 86 27.85 66.75 4.85
N ASP A 87 28.77 66.18 5.63
CA ASP A 87 30.08 65.51 5.49
C ASP A 87 30.33 64.73 6.81
N SER A 88 31.01 63.56 6.79
CA SER A 88 32.14 63.19 7.69
C SER A 88 32.43 61.67 7.79
N VAL A 89 33.53 61.30 7.14
CA VAL A 89 34.58 60.28 7.43
C VAL A 89 34.40 59.32 8.64
N ARG A 90 34.44 57.99 8.43
CA ARG A 90 35.56 57.08 8.86
C ARG A 90 35.38 55.59 8.46
N ALA A 91 36.49 55.02 7.98
CA ALA A 91 36.96 53.61 8.01
C ALA A 91 36.24 52.50 7.21
N LYS A 92 36.99 51.95 6.24
CA LYS A 92 36.75 50.68 5.54
C LYS A 92 36.87 49.48 6.49
N LEU A 93 35.87 48.60 6.48
CA LEU A 93 35.96 47.20 6.91
C LEU A 93 35.34 46.32 5.82
N LYS A 94 36.04 45.22 5.49
CA LYS A 94 35.75 44.29 4.41
C LYS A 94 34.41 43.57 4.64
N GLU A 95 33.61 43.45 3.58
CA GLU A 95 32.49 42.50 3.51
C GLU A 95 33.05 41.06 3.51
N ALA A 96 32.58 40.25 4.46
CA ALA A 96 32.73 38.81 4.47
C ALA A 96 31.32 38.20 4.38
N ASP A 97 31.20 37.16 3.56
CA ASP A 97 29.97 36.50 3.14
C ASP A 97 29.01 36.16 4.29
N ILE A 98 27.76 36.63 4.16
CA ILE A 98 26.64 36.14 4.97
C ILE A 98 26.08 34.91 4.24
N GLU A 99 26.46 33.72 4.70
CA GLU A 99 25.80 32.47 4.33
C GLU A 99 24.30 32.55 4.61
N ARG A 100 23.50 32.22 3.59
CA ARG A 100 22.05 32.09 3.72
C ARG A 100 21.73 30.94 4.70
N PRO A 101 20.75 31.11 5.61
CA PRO A 101 20.40 30.07 6.56
C PRO A 101 19.92 28.84 5.79
N HIS A 102 20.63 27.72 5.98
CA HIS A 102 20.19 26.43 5.45
C HIS A 102 18.89 26.03 6.17
N PRO A 103 17.83 25.63 5.45
CA PRO A 103 16.68 25.01 6.08
C PRO A 103 17.16 23.66 6.65
N ALA A 104 17.06 23.53 7.98
CA ALA A 104 17.33 22.27 8.65
C ALA A 104 16.41 21.18 8.07
N LYS A 105 16.97 20.22 7.36
CA LYS A 105 16.28 18.97 7.02
C LYS A 105 16.07 18.20 8.32
N HIS A 106 14.99 18.51 9.03
CA HIS A 106 14.49 17.62 10.07
C HIS A 106 13.89 16.39 9.38
N LYS A 107 14.71 15.35 9.17
CA LYS A 107 14.17 14.00 9.11
C LYS A 107 13.44 13.77 10.44
N PRO A 108 12.17 13.35 10.46
CA PRO A 108 11.61 12.76 11.66
C PRO A 108 12.37 11.45 11.88
N VAL A 109 13.44 11.52 12.67
CA VAL A 109 13.99 10.32 13.28
C VAL A 109 12.95 9.93 14.31
N GLU A 110 12.15 8.91 14.04
CA GLU A 110 11.40 8.24 15.10
C GLU A 110 12.43 7.73 16.10
N ILE A 111 12.58 8.44 17.21
CA ILE A 111 13.53 8.09 18.25
C ILE A 111 12.97 6.83 18.90
N ASN A 112 13.54 5.67 18.57
CA ASN A 112 13.27 4.44 19.28
C ASN A 112 13.76 4.58 20.73
N VAL A 113 12.87 5.00 21.63
CA VAL A 113 13.19 5.24 23.02
C VAL A 113 13.26 3.89 23.75
N LYS A 114 14.39 3.19 23.61
CA LYS A 114 14.75 2.10 24.53
C LYS A 114 14.71 2.62 25.97
N SER A 115 14.15 1.84 26.88
CA SER A 115 14.11 2.21 28.30
C SER A 115 15.53 2.35 28.86
N SER A 116 15.72 3.17 29.90
CA SER A 116 17.06 3.34 30.52
C SER A 116 17.59 2.02 31.08
N THR A 117 16.70 1.19 31.63
CA THR A 117 16.99 -0.16 32.12
C THR A 117 17.43 -1.09 30.98
N SER A 118 16.72 -1.08 29.86
CA SER A 118 17.08 -1.87 28.67
C SER A 118 18.43 -1.45 28.08
N ARG A 119 18.71 -0.14 28.01
CA ARG A 119 20.02 0.38 27.56
C ARG A 119 21.17 -0.03 28.48
N LYS A 120 20.94 -0.10 29.80
CA LYS A 120 21.95 -0.59 30.75
C LYS A 120 22.19 -2.09 30.59
N ALA A 121 21.13 -2.88 30.39
CA ALA A 121 21.24 -4.31 30.15
C ALA A 121 21.98 -4.64 28.85
N ASP A 122 21.69 -3.89 27.77
CA ASP A 122 22.40 -4.02 26.49
C ASP A 122 23.92 -3.80 26.67
N LYS A 123 24.30 -2.74 27.38
CA LYS A 123 25.71 -2.45 27.67
C LYS A 123 26.39 -3.51 28.53
N ALA A 124 25.63 -4.20 29.37
CA ALA A 124 26.14 -5.25 30.24
C ALA A 124 26.10 -6.65 29.57
N GLY A 125 25.52 -6.78 28.37
CA GLY A 125 25.31 -8.07 27.71
C GLY A 125 24.38 -9.03 28.48
N ALA A 126 23.49 -8.48 29.32
CA ALA A 126 22.64 -9.28 30.20
C ALA A 126 21.30 -9.63 29.53
N ALA A 127 20.89 -10.89 29.62
CA ALA A 127 19.62 -11.36 29.07
C ALA A 127 18.42 -10.72 29.81
N LYS A 128 17.55 -10.05 29.06
CA LYS A 128 16.34 -9.38 29.55
C LYS A 128 15.17 -10.35 29.69
N VAL A 129 14.14 -9.90 30.40
CA VAL A 129 12.82 -10.55 30.44
C VAL A 129 11.80 -9.57 29.88
N PHE A 130 11.20 -9.92 28.74
CA PHE A 130 10.13 -9.14 28.14
C PHE A 130 8.77 -9.63 28.60
N VAL A 131 8.03 -8.75 29.26
CA VAL A 131 6.63 -9.00 29.65
C VAL A 131 5.75 -8.51 28.51
N LEU A 132 5.04 -9.42 27.85
CA LEU A 132 4.24 -9.07 26.67
C LEU A 132 2.83 -8.66 27.06
N ASP A 133 2.32 -7.65 26.37
CA ASP A 133 0.90 -7.30 26.32
C ASP A 133 0.14 -8.22 25.34
N THR A 134 -1.15 -8.48 25.59
CA THR A 134 -2.02 -9.25 24.69
C THR A 134 -2.11 -8.62 23.31
N ASN A 135 -2.12 -7.28 23.22
CA ASN A 135 -2.18 -6.58 21.93
C ASN A 135 -0.99 -6.95 21.01
N VAL A 136 0.18 -7.24 21.59
CA VAL A 136 1.36 -7.69 20.85
C VAL A 136 1.12 -9.08 20.25
N LEU A 137 0.63 -10.01 21.06
CA LEU A 137 0.28 -11.38 20.65
C LEU A 137 -0.85 -11.39 19.60
N MET A 138 -1.84 -10.51 19.75
CA MET A 138 -2.97 -10.40 18.84
C MET A 138 -2.62 -9.77 17.49
N HIS A 139 -1.63 -8.88 17.46
CA HIS A 139 -1.17 -8.26 16.22
C HIS A 139 -0.15 -9.13 15.46
N ASP A 140 0.66 -9.89 16.19
CA ASP A 140 1.72 -10.71 15.61
C ASP A 140 1.79 -12.08 16.29
N PRO A 141 1.28 -13.14 15.64
CA PRO A 141 1.23 -14.46 16.24
C PRO A 141 2.60 -15.15 16.34
N THR A 142 3.67 -14.53 15.83
CA THR A 142 5.05 -15.05 15.87
C THR A 142 5.93 -14.29 16.87
N CYS A 143 5.39 -13.31 17.60
CA CYS A 143 6.16 -12.44 18.49
C CYS A 143 6.94 -13.18 19.58
N LEU A 144 6.43 -14.33 20.07
CA LEU A 144 7.11 -15.15 21.07
C LEU A 144 8.54 -15.57 20.66
N PHE A 145 8.84 -15.62 19.36
CA PHE A 145 10.13 -16.05 18.84
C PHE A 145 11.05 -14.90 18.39
N ARG A 146 10.65 -13.64 18.62
CA ARG A 146 11.35 -12.45 18.10
C ARG A 146 12.21 -11.71 19.11
N PHE A 147 12.44 -12.31 20.27
CA PHE A 147 13.24 -11.71 21.34
C PHE A 147 14.65 -12.29 21.43
N GLU A 148 15.11 -13.01 20.40
CA GLU A 148 16.49 -13.54 20.27
C GLU A 148 16.93 -14.35 21.50
N GLU A 149 17.97 -13.92 22.22
CA GLU A 149 18.44 -14.54 23.46
C GLU A 149 17.65 -14.18 24.72
N HIS A 150 16.69 -13.27 24.62
CA HIS A 150 15.94 -12.77 25.77
C HIS A 150 14.74 -13.65 26.11
N ASP A 151 14.40 -13.67 27.40
CA ASP A 151 13.26 -14.45 27.89
C ASP A 151 11.95 -13.70 27.69
N VAL A 152 10.87 -14.45 27.50
CA VAL A 152 9.52 -13.94 27.32
C VAL A 152 8.67 -14.34 28.51
N TYR A 153 7.88 -13.43 29.05
CA TYR A 153 6.98 -13.67 30.16
C TYR A 153 5.55 -13.29 29.79
N LEU A 154 4.61 -14.22 30.02
CA LEU A 154 3.17 -14.01 29.77
C LEU A 154 2.39 -13.91 31.08
N PRO A 155 1.83 -12.73 31.40
CA PRO A 155 0.87 -12.56 32.49
C PRO A 155 -0.39 -13.42 32.27
N MET A 156 -1.02 -13.88 33.35
CA MET A 156 -2.24 -14.70 33.26
C MET A 156 -3.38 -13.97 32.56
N MET A 157 -3.51 -12.66 32.80
CA MET A 157 -4.49 -11.80 32.12
C MET A 157 -4.33 -11.85 30.59
N THR A 158 -3.10 -11.95 30.08
CA THR A 158 -2.88 -12.02 28.62
C THR A 158 -3.42 -13.30 28.00
N LEU A 159 -3.40 -14.40 28.75
CA LEU A 159 -3.99 -15.67 28.31
C LEU A 159 -5.52 -15.60 28.31
N GLU A 160 -6.10 -14.95 29.32
CA GLU A 160 -7.54 -14.73 29.42
C GLU A 160 -8.06 -13.84 28.27
N GLU A 161 -7.38 -12.73 27.99
CA GLU A 161 -7.72 -11.86 26.86
C GLU A 161 -7.55 -12.60 25.53
N LEU A 162 -6.47 -13.36 25.36
CA LEU A 162 -6.26 -14.16 24.16
C LEU A 162 -7.41 -15.14 23.93
N ASP A 163 -7.94 -15.76 24.99
CA ASP A 163 -9.08 -16.67 24.90
C ASP A 163 -10.37 -15.95 24.50
N ASN A 164 -10.65 -14.81 25.14
CA ASN A 164 -11.80 -13.96 24.81
C ASN A 164 -11.79 -13.50 23.35
N HIS A 165 -10.60 -13.21 22.80
CA HIS A 165 -10.43 -12.75 21.43
C HIS A 165 -10.41 -13.87 20.37
N LYS A 166 -10.51 -15.17 20.72
CA LYS A 166 -10.58 -16.27 19.72
C LYS A 166 -11.89 -16.32 18.91
N LYS A 167 -12.92 -15.58 19.31
CA LYS A 167 -14.26 -15.63 18.71
C LYS A 167 -14.38 -14.67 17.52
N GLY A 168 -15.05 -15.09 16.44
CA GLY A 168 -15.28 -14.27 15.24
C GLY A 168 -14.36 -14.58 14.04
N MET A 169 -14.42 -13.76 13.00
CA MET A 169 -13.68 -13.99 11.73
C MET A 169 -12.59 -12.94 11.46
N SER A 170 -12.32 -12.06 12.41
CA SER A 170 -11.32 -11.00 12.29
C SER A 170 -9.89 -11.55 12.26
N GLU A 171 -8.95 -10.76 11.75
CA GLU A 171 -7.53 -11.07 11.80
C GLU A 171 -7.02 -11.24 13.24
N VAL A 172 -7.45 -10.36 14.14
CA VAL A 172 -7.20 -10.46 15.59
C VAL A 172 -7.61 -11.84 16.13
N ALA A 173 -8.82 -12.31 15.79
CA ALA A 173 -9.29 -13.63 16.23
C ALA A 173 -8.50 -14.79 15.61
N ARG A 174 -8.05 -14.64 14.36
CA ARG A 174 -7.18 -15.62 13.71
C ARG A 174 -5.82 -15.70 14.40
N ASN A 175 -5.21 -14.55 14.69
CA ASN A 175 -3.92 -14.44 15.35
C ASN A 175 -4.00 -15.00 16.78
N ALA A 176 -5.04 -14.66 17.53
CA ALA A 176 -5.28 -15.20 18.87
C ALA A 176 -5.33 -16.74 18.89
N ARG A 177 -6.01 -17.35 17.91
CA ARG A 177 -6.02 -18.82 17.74
C ARG A 177 -4.64 -19.38 17.38
N GLN A 178 -3.89 -18.68 16.54
CA GLN A 178 -2.55 -19.13 16.13
C GLN A 178 -1.56 -19.08 17.29
N VAL A 179 -1.57 -18.00 18.09
CA VAL A 179 -0.79 -17.91 19.32
C VAL A 179 -1.18 -19.04 20.26
N SER A 180 -2.49 -19.28 20.45
CA SER A 180 -2.94 -20.33 21.36
C SER A 180 -2.51 -21.73 20.94
N ARG A 181 -2.56 -22.04 19.63
CA ARG A 181 -1.99 -23.31 19.10
C ARG A 181 -0.48 -23.40 19.30
N THR A 182 0.21 -22.28 19.20
CA THR A 182 1.66 -22.22 19.40
C THR A 182 2.01 -22.45 20.88
N LEU A 183 1.27 -21.85 21.80
CA LEU A 183 1.40 -22.08 23.24
C LEU A 183 1.12 -23.53 23.59
N ASP A 184 0.04 -24.10 23.05
CA ASP A 184 -0.31 -25.52 23.22
C ASP A 184 0.82 -26.45 22.73
N ALA A 185 1.38 -26.18 21.56
CA ALA A 185 2.51 -26.94 21.02
C ALA A 185 3.81 -26.78 21.83
N LEU A 186 4.06 -25.61 22.44
CA LEU A 186 5.21 -25.40 23.33
C LEU A 186 5.05 -26.19 24.64
N ILE A 187 3.85 -26.22 25.20
CA ILE A 187 3.52 -26.92 26.45
C ILE A 187 3.40 -28.44 26.25
N ALA A 188 3.03 -28.91 25.07
CA ALA A 188 2.89 -30.34 24.78
C ALA A 188 4.17 -31.13 25.10
N ASN A 189 4.07 -32.19 25.92
CA ASN A 189 5.20 -33.01 26.38
C ASN A 189 6.25 -32.22 27.19
N VAL A 190 5.80 -31.31 28.05
CA VAL A 190 6.62 -30.65 29.08
C VAL A 190 6.16 -31.17 30.44
N ASP A 191 7.10 -31.55 31.31
CA ASP A 191 6.78 -31.95 32.68
C ASP A 191 6.21 -30.74 33.46
N ASP A 192 5.30 -30.98 34.41
CA ASP A 192 4.60 -29.90 35.13
C ASP A 192 5.59 -28.95 35.85
N ASP A 193 6.69 -29.49 36.39
CA ASP A 193 7.76 -28.72 37.04
C ASP A 193 8.53 -27.82 36.07
N ALA A 194 8.52 -28.14 34.77
CA ALA A 194 9.25 -27.38 33.77
C ALA A 194 8.53 -26.06 33.40
N ILE A 195 7.24 -25.91 33.71
CA ILE A 195 6.50 -24.64 33.55
C ILE A 195 7.10 -23.55 34.45
N GLU A 196 7.48 -23.89 35.69
CA GLU A 196 8.12 -22.94 36.60
C GLU A 196 9.53 -22.57 36.16
N SER A 197 10.27 -23.54 35.61
CA SER A 197 11.63 -23.31 35.10
C SER A 197 11.66 -22.56 33.75
N GLY A 198 10.52 -22.46 33.06
CA GLY A 198 10.36 -21.86 31.74
C GLY A 198 10.58 -22.84 30.57
N ILE A 199 9.86 -22.64 29.47
CA ILE A 199 9.88 -23.53 28.30
C ILE A 199 10.82 -22.96 27.24
N ALA A 200 11.74 -23.76 26.68
CA ALA A 200 12.63 -23.28 25.62
C ALA A 200 11.84 -22.88 24.35
N LEU A 201 12.01 -21.63 23.88
CA LEU A 201 11.31 -21.12 22.69
C LEU A 201 11.77 -21.81 21.40
N SER A 202 13.00 -22.33 21.38
CA SER A 202 13.58 -23.09 20.26
C SER A 202 12.95 -24.47 20.03
N LYS A 203 12.11 -24.96 20.96
CA LYS A 203 11.49 -26.30 20.89
C LYS A 203 10.70 -26.56 19.61
N LEU A 204 10.09 -25.54 19.01
CA LEU A 204 9.33 -25.64 17.76
C LEU A 204 10.19 -25.44 16.49
N GLY A 205 11.53 -25.51 16.61
CA GLY A 205 12.46 -25.39 15.48
C GLY A 205 12.95 -23.97 15.18
N ASN A 206 12.55 -22.98 15.98
CA ASN A 206 13.00 -21.59 15.86
C ASN A 206 14.40 -21.43 16.48
N LYS A 207 15.44 -21.68 15.69
CA LYS A 207 16.85 -21.68 16.18
C LYS A 207 17.33 -20.31 16.65
N ASP A 208 16.74 -19.24 16.15
CA ASP A 208 17.11 -17.86 16.50
C ASP A 208 16.53 -17.44 17.86
N ALA A 209 15.46 -18.10 18.33
CA ALA A 209 14.85 -17.85 19.63
C ALA A 209 15.55 -18.69 20.73
N LYS A 210 16.65 -18.16 21.27
CA LYS A 210 17.47 -18.83 22.29
C LYS A 210 16.93 -18.68 23.72
N GLY A 211 16.01 -17.75 23.94
CA GLY A 211 15.37 -17.53 25.25
C GLY A 211 14.33 -18.59 25.66
N ARG A 212 13.74 -18.37 26.84
CA ARG A 212 12.67 -19.22 27.41
C ARG A 212 11.37 -18.44 27.60
N LEU A 213 10.25 -19.15 27.48
CA LEU A 213 8.90 -18.70 27.76
C LEU A 213 8.52 -19.02 29.20
N PHE A 214 8.11 -18.01 29.96
CA PHE A 214 7.60 -18.11 31.32
C PHE A 214 6.13 -17.70 31.37
N PHE A 215 5.38 -18.35 32.25
CA PHE A 215 3.99 -17.99 32.57
C PHE A 215 3.89 -17.48 33.99
N GLN A 216 2.90 -16.63 34.24
CA GLN A 216 2.54 -16.28 35.60
C GLN A 216 1.90 -17.46 36.33
N THR A 217 2.62 -18.03 37.29
CA THR A 217 2.15 -19.11 38.16
C THR A 217 1.71 -18.63 39.54
N LYS A 218 2.21 -17.47 39.99
CA LYS A 218 1.88 -16.89 41.29
C LYS A 218 0.86 -15.75 41.15
N LEU A 219 -0.24 -15.86 41.90
CA LEU A 219 -1.24 -14.80 42.06
C LEU A 219 -0.80 -13.89 43.24
N ASN A 220 0.31 -13.18 43.07
CA ASN A 220 0.72 -12.21 44.07
C ASN A 220 -0.24 -11.01 44.01
N GLY A 221 -0.80 -10.60 45.15
CA GLY A 221 -1.66 -9.42 45.24
C GLY A 221 -0.84 -8.16 44.99
N VAL A 222 -0.82 -7.68 43.75
CA VAL A 222 -0.03 -6.49 43.40
C VAL A 222 -0.75 -5.23 43.86
N SER A 223 -0.14 -4.51 44.80
CA SER A 223 -0.57 -3.16 45.17
C SER A 223 -0.07 -2.16 44.14
N LEU A 224 -0.92 -1.81 43.17
CA LEU A 224 -0.70 -0.64 42.33
C LEU A 224 -0.79 0.64 43.18
N PRO A 225 -0.13 1.75 42.80
CA PRO A 225 -0.22 3.00 43.53
C PRO A 225 -1.67 3.51 43.68
N GLU A 226 -1.97 4.20 44.78
CA GLU A 226 -3.27 4.80 45.03
C GLU A 226 -3.67 5.73 43.86
N GLY A 227 -4.79 5.42 43.20
CA GLY A 227 -5.37 6.24 42.13
C GLY A 227 -5.61 5.51 40.80
N LEU A 228 -5.06 4.32 40.58
CA LEU A 228 -5.40 3.50 39.41
C LEU A 228 -6.63 2.62 39.68
N PRO A 229 -7.60 2.56 38.75
CA PRO A 229 -8.77 1.70 38.94
C PRO A 229 -8.35 0.22 38.99
N MET A 230 -8.68 -0.45 40.10
CA MET A 230 -8.53 -1.90 40.20
C MET A 230 -9.47 -2.60 39.21
N GLY A 231 -8.97 -3.62 38.50
CA GLY A 231 -9.78 -4.50 37.65
C GLY A 231 -9.73 -4.24 36.15
N LYS A 232 -9.00 -3.24 35.65
CA LYS A 232 -8.65 -3.17 34.22
C LYS A 232 -7.45 -4.08 33.92
N ALA A 233 -7.56 -4.88 32.87
CA ALA A 233 -6.54 -5.84 32.46
C ALA A 233 -5.14 -5.21 32.30
N ASP A 234 -5.04 -4.03 31.66
CA ASP A 234 -3.76 -3.30 31.52
C ASP A 234 -3.08 -3.07 32.88
N ASN A 235 -3.87 -2.70 33.89
CA ASN A 235 -3.35 -2.34 35.20
C ASN A 235 -2.82 -3.60 35.91
N GLN A 236 -3.45 -4.76 35.70
CA GLN A 236 -2.95 -6.02 36.23
C GLN A 236 -1.62 -6.41 35.58
N ILE A 237 -1.48 -6.20 34.26
CA ILE A 237 -0.20 -6.43 33.56
C ILE A 237 0.91 -5.54 34.14
N LEU A 238 0.62 -4.25 34.37
CA LEU A 238 1.58 -3.34 35.03
C LEU A 238 1.98 -3.83 36.43
N GLY A 239 1.02 -4.35 37.18
CA GLY A 239 1.31 -4.95 38.49
C GLY A 239 2.25 -6.15 38.38
N VAL A 240 2.04 -7.02 37.39
CA VAL A 240 2.92 -8.18 37.16
C VAL A 240 4.34 -7.74 36.83
N VAL A 241 4.51 -6.70 36.01
CA VAL A 241 5.84 -6.13 35.70
C VAL A 241 6.53 -5.64 36.98
N GLN A 242 5.82 -4.89 37.83
CA GLN A 242 6.35 -4.39 39.09
C GLN A 242 6.74 -5.51 40.06
N ALA A 243 5.91 -6.54 40.18
CA ALA A 243 6.21 -7.69 41.03
C ALA A 243 7.45 -8.46 40.55
N LEU A 244 7.60 -8.63 39.22
CA LEU A 244 8.77 -9.28 38.63
C LEU A 244 10.07 -8.51 38.85
N GLU A 245 10.04 -7.17 38.86
CA GLU A 245 11.22 -6.36 39.20
C GLU A 245 11.69 -6.62 40.64
N GLY A 246 10.76 -6.88 41.56
CA GLY A 246 11.07 -7.25 42.94
C GLY A 246 11.61 -8.68 43.08
N ASP A 247 10.98 -9.64 42.39
CA ASP A 247 11.31 -11.08 42.50
C ASP A 247 12.63 -11.47 41.81
N LYS A 248 13.08 -10.71 40.80
CA LYS A 248 14.28 -11.02 40.00
C LYS A 248 15.30 -9.88 40.05
N PRO A 249 15.92 -9.60 41.22
CA PRO A 249 16.92 -8.54 41.34
C PRO A 249 18.10 -8.81 40.39
N GLY A 250 18.43 -7.81 39.57
CA GLY A 250 19.54 -7.88 38.61
C GLY A 250 19.17 -8.29 37.18
N ARG A 251 17.91 -8.67 36.92
CA ARG A 251 17.41 -8.84 35.54
C ARG A 251 16.61 -7.61 35.10
N ALA A 252 16.82 -7.18 33.86
CA ALA A 252 16.02 -6.12 33.27
C ALA A 252 14.66 -6.68 32.86
N ILE A 253 13.61 -6.27 33.59
CA ILE A 253 12.21 -6.54 33.24
C ILE A 253 11.72 -5.40 32.38
N VAL A 254 11.21 -5.70 31.19
CA VAL A 254 10.75 -4.69 30.23
C VAL A 254 9.37 -5.05 29.73
N LEU A 255 8.42 -4.14 29.87
CA LEU A 255 7.10 -4.28 29.29
C LEU A 255 7.14 -3.99 27.79
N VAL A 256 6.52 -4.84 26.99
CA VAL A 256 6.42 -4.67 25.54
C VAL A 256 4.95 -4.57 25.16
N SER A 257 4.55 -3.42 24.61
CA SER A 257 3.18 -3.14 24.21
C SER A 257 3.13 -2.26 22.97
N LYS A 258 2.14 -2.49 22.10
CA LYS A 258 1.80 -1.59 20.99
C LYS A 258 0.93 -0.41 21.43
N ASP A 259 0.28 -0.47 22.59
CA ASP A 259 -0.56 0.61 23.09
C ASP A 259 0.28 1.71 23.74
N ILE A 260 0.20 2.91 23.17
CA ILE A 260 0.87 4.10 23.72
C ILE A 260 0.39 4.43 25.13
N ASN A 261 -0.89 4.24 25.44
CA ASN A 261 -1.44 4.54 26.76
C ASN A 261 -0.86 3.62 27.83
N MET A 262 -0.72 2.33 27.50
CA MET A 262 -0.10 1.35 28.40
C MET A 262 1.37 1.68 28.65
N ARG A 263 2.12 2.06 27.60
CA ARG A 263 3.52 2.50 27.76
C ARG A 263 3.66 3.80 28.56
N ILE A 264 2.75 4.76 28.39
CA ILE A 264 2.72 5.99 29.19
C ILE A 264 2.45 5.67 30.66
N LYS A 265 1.47 4.81 30.97
CA LYS A 265 1.18 4.38 32.35
C LYS A 265 2.39 3.69 32.98
N ALA A 266 3.04 2.77 32.26
CA ALA A 266 4.24 2.09 32.74
C ALA A 266 5.35 3.08 33.08
N ARG A 267 5.65 4.02 32.17
CA ARG A 267 6.66 5.07 32.40
C ARG A 267 6.31 5.97 33.58
N ALA A 268 5.03 6.32 33.76
CA ALA A 268 4.57 7.11 34.89
C ALA A 268 4.75 6.37 36.23
N LEU A 269 4.69 5.04 36.22
CA LEU A 269 4.97 4.16 37.36
C LEU A 269 6.46 3.85 37.54
N GLY A 270 7.34 4.40 36.70
CA GLY A 270 8.78 4.10 36.70
C GLY A 270 9.15 2.75 36.10
N LEU A 271 8.19 2.02 35.51
CA LEU A 271 8.39 0.70 34.92
C LEU A 271 8.98 0.84 33.50
N PRO A 272 10.01 0.04 33.15
CA PRO A 272 10.57 0.03 31.80
C PRO A 272 9.55 -0.47 30.77
N ALA A 273 9.28 0.33 29.73
CA ALA A 273 8.36 -0.05 28.66
C ALA A 273 8.86 0.35 27.28
N GLU A 274 8.68 -0.55 26.32
CA GLU A 274 9.13 -0.45 24.93
C GLU A 274 7.97 -0.73 23.97
N ASP A 275 8.06 -0.13 22.77
CA ASP A 275 7.14 -0.49 21.69
C ASP A 275 7.42 -1.90 21.21
N TYR A 276 6.40 -2.55 20.66
CA TYR A 276 6.63 -3.77 19.89
C TYR A 276 6.80 -3.44 18.41
N PHE A 277 8.05 -3.41 17.98
CA PHE A 277 8.45 -3.35 16.57
C PHE A 277 8.63 -4.77 16.04
N ASN A 278 8.03 -5.06 14.89
CA ASN A 278 8.22 -6.32 14.18
C ASN A 278 8.75 -5.99 12.79
N ASP A 279 10.05 -5.87 12.74
CA ASP A 279 10.70 -5.21 11.64
C ASP A 279 11.49 -6.20 10.81
N HIS A 280 10.78 -7.28 10.47
CA HIS A 280 11.11 -8.12 9.34
C HIS A 280 10.13 -7.96 8.17
N VAL A 281 9.32 -6.90 8.21
CA VAL A 281 8.53 -6.48 7.03
C VAL A 281 8.79 -5.00 6.76
N LEU A 282 10.05 -4.73 6.39
CA LEU A 282 10.53 -3.53 5.70
C LEU A 282 10.49 -2.24 6.54
N GLU A 283 11.44 -2.09 7.47
CA GLU A 283 11.80 -0.79 8.08
C GLU A 283 12.30 0.24 7.06
N ASP A 284 12.65 -0.24 5.87
CA ASP A 284 13.18 0.60 4.82
C ASP A 284 12.22 0.60 3.64
N THR A 285 11.09 1.31 3.76
CA THR A 285 10.31 1.65 2.57
C THR A 285 11.09 2.56 1.62
N ASP A 286 12.09 3.28 2.15
CA ASP A 286 13.16 3.95 1.40
C ASP A 286 14.15 3.00 0.69
N LEU A 287 14.17 1.70 1.01
CA LEU A 287 14.96 0.65 0.32
C LEU A 287 14.07 -0.37 -0.41
N LEU A 288 12.81 -0.03 -0.73
CA LEU A 288 12.02 -0.90 -1.60
C LEU A 288 12.78 -1.15 -2.91
N TYR A 289 12.89 -2.43 -3.26
CA TYR A 289 13.49 -2.86 -4.52
C TYR A 289 12.80 -2.12 -5.67
N SER A 290 13.52 -1.20 -6.32
CA SER A 290 12.95 -0.33 -7.38
C SER A 290 12.83 -1.02 -8.73
N GLY A 291 13.49 -2.18 -8.89
CA GLY A 291 13.62 -2.86 -10.18
C GLY A 291 14.60 -2.20 -11.15
N ILE A 292 15.22 -1.09 -10.73
CA ILE A 292 16.15 -0.29 -11.54
C ILE A 292 17.44 -0.09 -10.76
N VAL A 293 18.59 -0.27 -11.41
CA VAL A 293 19.90 0.06 -10.84
C VAL A 293 20.75 0.86 -11.81
N GLN A 294 21.39 1.90 -11.30
CA GLN A 294 22.41 2.63 -12.02
C GLN A 294 23.73 1.86 -11.91
N LEU A 295 24.34 1.56 -13.04
CA LEU A 295 25.68 0.97 -13.08
C LEU A 295 26.72 2.04 -12.69
N PRO A 296 27.79 1.66 -11.99
CA PRO A 296 28.92 2.56 -11.73
C PRO A 296 29.53 3.13 -13.01
N GLU A 297 30.06 4.35 -12.98
CA GLU A 297 30.70 4.97 -14.14
C GLU A 297 31.87 4.13 -14.70
N ASP A 298 32.58 3.41 -13.83
CA ASP A 298 33.68 2.52 -14.21
C ASP A 298 33.25 1.07 -14.48
N PHE A 299 31.94 0.82 -14.67
CA PHE A 299 31.40 -0.53 -14.85
C PHE A 299 32.09 -1.27 -16.00
N TRP A 300 32.16 -0.67 -17.18
CA TRP A 300 32.78 -1.32 -18.35
C TRP A 300 34.29 -1.54 -18.17
N ASN A 301 34.98 -0.67 -17.45
CA ASN A 301 36.41 -0.86 -17.16
C ASN A 301 36.66 -2.09 -16.28
N LYS A 302 35.76 -2.36 -15.33
CA LYS A 302 35.86 -3.48 -14.38
C LYS A 302 35.29 -4.80 -14.91
N HIS A 303 34.41 -4.76 -15.93
CA HIS A 303 33.64 -5.91 -16.39
C HIS A 303 33.81 -6.22 -17.89
N GLY A 304 34.54 -5.36 -18.63
CA GLY A 304 34.67 -5.44 -20.09
C GLY A 304 35.77 -6.36 -20.62
N LYS A 305 36.71 -6.81 -19.77
CA LYS A 305 37.90 -7.57 -20.20
C LYS A 305 37.57 -8.88 -20.92
N ASP A 306 36.57 -9.61 -20.42
CA ASP A 306 36.09 -10.88 -20.97
C ASP A 306 34.63 -10.77 -21.45
N MET A 307 34.23 -9.57 -21.90
CA MET A 307 32.86 -9.32 -22.34
C MET A 307 32.62 -9.91 -23.73
N GLU A 308 31.57 -10.72 -23.85
CA GLU A 308 31.07 -11.21 -25.13
C GLU A 308 29.82 -10.43 -25.53
N SER A 309 29.66 -10.14 -26.82
CA SER A 309 28.41 -9.61 -27.34
C SER A 309 27.94 -10.40 -28.55
N TRP A 310 26.62 -10.58 -28.65
CA TRP A 310 25.99 -11.19 -29.82
C TRP A 310 24.64 -10.53 -30.07
N GLN A 311 24.11 -10.72 -31.27
CA GLN A 311 22.77 -10.26 -31.62
C GLN A 311 21.84 -11.45 -31.77
N GLU A 312 20.61 -11.29 -31.30
CA GLU A 312 19.56 -12.28 -31.47
C GLU A 312 18.28 -11.60 -31.90
N THR A 313 17.64 -12.15 -32.93
CA THR A 313 16.37 -11.65 -33.46
C THR A 313 15.23 -12.49 -32.92
N ARG A 314 14.34 -11.86 -32.14
CA ARG A 314 13.12 -12.48 -31.64
C ARG A 314 11.94 -11.59 -31.93
N ASN A 315 10.85 -12.16 -32.44
CA ASN A 315 9.61 -11.43 -32.77
C ASN A 315 9.85 -10.20 -33.67
N ASN A 316 10.66 -10.36 -34.73
CA ASN A 316 11.07 -9.30 -35.67
C ASN A 316 11.82 -8.11 -35.04
N TYR A 317 12.40 -8.32 -33.84
CA TYR A 317 13.23 -7.33 -33.17
C TYR A 317 14.61 -7.91 -32.87
N THR A 318 15.65 -7.24 -33.36
CA THR A 318 17.05 -7.61 -33.08
C THR A 318 17.51 -6.90 -31.83
N SER A 319 17.83 -7.67 -30.80
CA SER A 319 18.44 -7.18 -29.57
C SER A 319 19.90 -7.57 -29.51
N THR A 320 20.71 -6.70 -28.91
CA THR A 320 22.11 -7.05 -28.58
C THR A 320 22.15 -7.57 -27.16
N TYR A 321 22.89 -8.65 -26.98
CA TYR A 321 23.15 -9.27 -25.70
C TYR A 321 24.61 -9.08 -25.33
N TYR A 322 24.87 -8.87 -24.04
CA TYR A 322 26.21 -8.74 -23.48
C TYR A 322 26.36 -9.74 -22.34
N ARG A 323 27.36 -10.62 -22.43
CA ARG A 323 27.79 -11.43 -21.30
C ARG A 323 28.92 -10.70 -20.58
N VAL A 324 28.67 -10.35 -19.33
CA VAL A 324 29.61 -9.61 -18.49
C VAL A 324 29.94 -10.41 -17.24
N THR A 325 31.20 -10.36 -16.83
CA THR A 325 31.68 -11.04 -15.62
C THR A 325 32.35 -10.03 -14.69
N GLY A 326 32.00 -10.06 -13.41
CA GLY A 326 32.72 -9.26 -12.41
C GLY A 326 32.04 -9.12 -11.07
N PRO A 327 32.65 -8.34 -10.15
CA PRO A 327 32.27 -8.32 -8.74
C PRO A 327 30.92 -7.64 -8.45
N PHE A 328 30.40 -6.83 -9.38
CA PHE A 328 29.09 -6.16 -9.21
C PHE A 328 27.92 -7.06 -9.61
N ILE A 329 28.16 -8.15 -10.36
CA ILE A 329 27.10 -9.01 -10.87
C ILE A 329 26.28 -9.71 -9.76
N PRO A 330 26.88 -10.23 -8.68
CA PRO A 330 26.12 -10.90 -7.62
C PRO A 330 25.09 -10.01 -6.88
N SER A 331 25.17 -8.68 -6.99
CA SER A 331 24.17 -7.77 -6.40
C SER A 331 22.97 -7.50 -7.31
N LEU A 332 23.00 -7.98 -8.55
CA LEU A 332 21.91 -7.81 -9.51
C LEU A 332 20.86 -8.91 -9.35
N LEU A 333 19.66 -8.63 -9.86
CA LEU A 333 18.57 -9.60 -9.94
C LEU A 333 18.13 -9.82 -11.38
N VAL A 334 17.60 -11.01 -11.68
CA VAL A 334 16.98 -11.30 -12.98
C VAL A 334 15.79 -10.35 -13.20
N ASN A 335 15.63 -9.90 -14.44
CA ASN A 335 14.67 -8.89 -14.91
C ASN A 335 14.85 -7.50 -14.31
N GLN A 336 15.89 -7.24 -13.52
CA GLN A 336 16.26 -5.90 -13.11
C GLN A 336 16.72 -5.08 -14.32
N PHE A 337 16.30 -3.83 -14.39
CA PHE A 337 16.78 -2.88 -15.39
C PHE A 337 18.08 -2.23 -14.92
N VAL A 338 19.05 -2.16 -15.81
CA VAL A 338 20.34 -1.53 -15.58
C VAL A 338 20.49 -0.34 -16.52
N TYR A 339 21.08 0.75 -16.04
CA TYR A 339 21.41 1.87 -16.90
C TYR A 339 22.75 2.50 -16.56
N LEU A 340 23.39 3.07 -17.57
CA LEU A 340 24.58 3.88 -17.43
C LEU A 340 24.40 5.13 -18.29
N GLU A 341 24.53 6.30 -17.67
CA GLU A 341 24.45 7.61 -18.33
C GLU A 341 25.71 8.41 -17.98
N PRO A 342 26.81 8.17 -18.72
CA PRO A 342 28.09 8.81 -18.43
C PRO A 342 28.02 10.33 -18.62
N LYS A 343 28.58 11.10 -17.68
CA LYS A 343 28.65 12.58 -17.79
C LYS A 343 29.75 13.06 -18.74
N ASN A 344 30.63 12.17 -19.16
CA ASN A 344 31.79 12.45 -20.01
C ASN A 344 31.49 12.42 -21.52
N GLY A 345 30.21 12.25 -21.91
CA GLY A 345 29.77 12.23 -23.31
C GLY A 345 29.82 10.85 -23.99
N GLU A 346 30.21 9.80 -23.26
CA GLU A 346 30.06 8.42 -23.74
C GLU A 346 28.58 8.04 -23.93
N ALA A 347 28.33 7.05 -24.80
CA ALA A 347 26.98 6.61 -25.11
C ALA A 347 26.28 6.02 -23.88
N ALA A 348 25.03 6.43 -23.65
CA ALA A 348 24.20 5.84 -22.61
C ALA A 348 23.89 4.37 -22.92
N PHE A 349 23.83 3.55 -21.88
CA PHE A 349 23.45 2.15 -21.95
C PHE A 349 22.18 1.90 -21.16
N TYR A 350 21.22 1.20 -21.75
CA TYR A 350 20.01 0.73 -21.11
C TYR A 350 19.84 -0.75 -21.41
N GLY A 351 19.71 -1.56 -20.36
CA GLY A 351 19.57 -3.01 -20.51
C GLY A 351 18.68 -3.64 -19.46
N GLN A 352 18.32 -4.90 -19.70
CA GLN A 352 17.66 -5.76 -18.73
C GLN A 352 18.54 -6.97 -18.44
N VAL A 353 18.67 -7.34 -17.17
CA VAL A 353 19.35 -8.57 -16.77
C VAL A 353 18.49 -9.78 -17.13
N LYS A 354 18.96 -10.65 -18.02
CA LYS A 354 18.23 -11.85 -18.45
C LYS A 354 18.64 -13.11 -17.72
N GLN A 355 19.91 -13.22 -17.36
CA GLN A 355 20.43 -14.38 -16.66
C GLN A 355 21.55 -13.96 -15.72
N ILE A 356 21.66 -14.64 -14.58
CA ILE A 356 22.77 -14.52 -13.64
C ILE A 356 23.27 -15.94 -13.33
N ASN A 357 24.58 -16.14 -13.39
CA ASN A 357 25.27 -17.35 -12.98
C ASN A 357 26.54 -16.97 -12.22
N GLY A 358 26.47 -16.98 -10.89
CA GLY A 358 27.56 -16.56 -10.03
C GLY A 358 27.98 -15.10 -10.29
N LYS A 359 29.19 -14.91 -10.84
CA LYS A 359 29.74 -13.59 -11.16
C LYS A 359 29.50 -13.17 -12.61
N THR A 360 28.76 -13.94 -13.39
CA THR A 360 28.50 -13.67 -14.80
C THR A 360 27.01 -13.39 -15.01
N ALA A 361 26.69 -12.35 -15.77
CA ALA A 361 25.33 -12.02 -16.16
C ALA A 361 25.23 -11.81 -17.67
N VAL A 362 24.02 -12.05 -18.19
CA VAL A 362 23.65 -11.70 -19.55
C VAL A 362 22.70 -10.51 -19.50
N PHE A 363 23.09 -9.40 -20.13
CA PHE A 363 22.26 -8.23 -20.32
C PHE A 363 21.70 -8.22 -21.73
N GLN A 364 20.45 -7.80 -21.89
CA GLN A 364 19.83 -7.54 -23.19
C GLN A 364 19.57 -6.04 -23.34
N THR A 365 19.91 -5.46 -24.49
CA THR A 365 19.51 -4.08 -24.82
C THR A 365 17.99 -3.95 -24.93
N LEU A 366 17.46 -2.82 -24.47
CA LEU A 366 16.02 -2.59 -24.48
C LEU A 366 15.51 -2.17 -25.85
N ARG A 367 14.24 -2.49 -26.12
CA ARG A 367 13.50 -1.83 -27.19
C ARG A 367 13.20 -0.39 -26.78
N ASP A 368 13.46 0.54 -27.67
CA ASP A 368 13.18 1.96 -27.43
C ASP A 368 11.72 2.28 -27.77
N TYR A 369 10.87 2.30 -26.75
CA TYR A 369 9.47 2.68 -26.83
C TYR A 369 9.26 4.20 -26.80
N SER A 370 10.31 5.03 -26.68
CA SER A 370 10.17 6.48 -26.83
C SER A 370 10.00 6.90 -28.28
N HIS A 371 10.52 6.10 -29.21
CA HIS A 371 10.41 6.33 -30.64
C HIS A 371 9.02 5.97 -31.19
N HIS A 372 8.39 6.86 -31.98
CA HIS A 372 7.03 6.69 -32.50
C HIS A 372 6.77 5.39 -33.26
N LYS A 373 7.74 4.87 -34.02
CA LYS A 373 7.63 3.56 -34.71
C LYS A 373 7.46 2.36 -33.78
N ASN A 374 7.81 2.52 -32.50
CA ASN A 374 7.70 1.49 -31.49
C ASN A 374 6.55 1.76 -30.51
N ASN A 375 5.64 2.68 -30.83
CA ASN A 375 4.48 2.96 -29.97
C ASN A 375 3.69 1.67 -29.66
N VAL A 376 3.09 1.63 -28.48
CA VAL A 376 2.20 0.55 -28.05
C VAL A 376 0.80 1.14 -27.99
N TRP A 377 -0.07 0.73 -28.90
CA TRP A 377 -1.45 1.25 -28.99
C TRP A 377 -1.50 2.81 -28.99
N GLY A 378 -0.64 3.43 -29.81
CA GLY A 378 -0.54 4.90 -29.91
C GLY A 378 0.26 5.58 -28.80
N ILE A 379 0.70 4.85 -27.76
CA ILE A 379 1.45 5.40 -26.62
C ILE A 379 2.96 5.17 -26.78
N THR A 380 3.75 6.23 -26.59
CA THR A 380 5.21 6.16 -26.46
C THR A 380 5.65 6.43 -25.02
N ALA A 381 6.79 5.87 -24.64
CA ALA A 381 7.44 6.20 -23.37
C ALA A 381 7.96 7.64 -23.39
N ARG A 382 7.68 8.41 -22.34
CA ARG A 382 8.18 9.79 -22.20
C ARG A 382 9.50 9.89 -21.44
N ASN A 383 9.77 8.90 -20.61
CA ASN A 383 10.99 8.81 -19.83
C ASN A 383 11.49 7.36 -19.76
N ARG A 384 12.69 7.20 -19.21
CA ARG A 384 13.37 5.91 -19.06
C ARG A 384 12.54 4.89 -18.28
N GLU A 385 11.89 5.31 -17.21
CA GLU A 385 11.14 4.43 -16.32
C GLU A 385 9.90 3.87 -17.03
N GLN A 386 9.20 4.70 -17.82
CA GLN A 386 8.11 4.25 -18.70
C GLN A 386 8.62 3.31 -19.81
N ASN A 387 9.80 3.58 -20.37
CA ASN A 387 10.40 2.68 -21.36
C ASN A 387 10.71 1.31 -20.75
N PHE A 388 11.22 1.27 -19.52
CA PHE A 388 11.44 0.02 -18.77
C PHE A 388 10.13 -0.71 -18.50
N ALA A 389 9.10 0.02 -18.04
CA ALA A 389 7.77 -0.54 -17.82
C ALA A 389 7.20 -1.16 -19.11
N LEU A 390 7.26 -0.48 -20.26
CA LEU A 390 6.78 -1.04 -21.53
C LEU A 390 7.57 -2.27 -21.99
N ASN A 391 8.90 -2.29 -21.82
CA ASN A 391 9.71 -3.49 -22.10
C ASN A 391 9.26 -4.68 -21.24
N LEU A 392 8.87 -4.43 -19.99
CA LEU A 392 8.38 -5.48 -19.10
C LEU A 392 6.96 -5.95 -19.44
N LEU A 393 6.06 -5.00 -19.69
CA LEU A 393 4.66 -5.24 -20.03
C LEU A 393 4.50 -6.01 -21.34
N MET A 394 5.31 -5.69 -22.35
CA MET A 394 5.29 -6.27 -23.68
C MET A 394 6.10 -7.58 -23.81
N ASN A 395 6.81 -7.99 -22.75
CA ASN A 395 7.56 -9.24 -22.77
C ASN A 395 6.65 -10.43 -22.42
N PRO A 396 6.35 -11.36 -23.34
CA PRO A 396 5.45 -12.48 -23.09
C PRO A 396 6.02 -13.51 -22.10
N ASP A 397 7.35 -13.53 -21.85
CA ASP A 397 7.98 -14.47 -20.93
C ASP A 397 7.83 -14.06 -19.45
N VAL A 398 7.34 -12.85 -19.18
CA VAL A 398 7.13 -12.32 -17.84
C VAL A 398 5.65 -12.42 -17.49
N ASP A 399 5.30 -13.36 -16.62
CA ASP A 399 3.91 -13.61 -16.22
C ASP A 399 3.41 -12.62 -15.15
N PHE A 400 4.31 -12.14 -14.29
CA PHE A 400 3.93 -11.29 -13.15
C PHE A 400 4.67 -9.94 -13.16
N VAL A 401 3.92 -8.86 -13.31
CA VAL A 401 4.47 -7.50 -13.39
C VAL A 401 3.94 -6.67 -12.24
N THR A 402 4.83 -5.92 -11.59
CA THR A 402 4.45 -4.94 -10.57
C THR A 402 4.95 -3.57 -10.98
N LEU A 403 4.05 -2.59 -11.06
CA LEU A 403 4.41 -1.19 -11.32
C LEU A 403 4.04 -0.35 -10.11
N LEU A 404 5.07 0.19 -9.45
CA LEU A 404 4.91 1.17 -8.38
C LEU A 404 5.14 2.57 -8.91
N GLY A 405 4.57 3.56 -8.25
CA GLY A 405 4.89 4.96 -8.52
C GLY A 405 3.76 5.89 -8.09
N GLN A 406 4.06 7.17 -8.01
CA GLN A 406 3.08 8.18 -7.64
C GLN A 406 1.93 8.31 -8.66
N ALA A 407 0.89 9.03 -8.29
CA ALA A 407 -0.21 9.30 -9.20
C ALA A 407 0.29 10.14 -10.40
N GLY A 408 -0.15 9.80 -11.63
CA GLY A 408 0.26 10.50 -12.86
C GLY A 408 1.55 10.00 -13.52
N THR A 409 2.16 8.93 -13.03
CA THR A 409 3.33 8.30 -13.67
C THR A 409 2.98 7.44 -14.90
N GLY A 410 1.68 7.23 -15.17
CA GLY A 410 1.19 6.51 -16.35
C GLY A 410 0.99 5.00 -16.17
N LYS A 411 1.07 4.45 -14.94
CA LYS A 411 0.93 3.00 -14.65
C LYS A 411 -0.27 2.35 -15.37
N THR A 412 -1.47 2.86 -15.11
CA THR A 412 -2.72 2.30 -15.66
C THR A 412 -2.81 2.51 -17.18
N LEU A 413 -2.37 3.67 -17.69
CA LEU A 413 -2.33 3.96 -19.13
C LEU A 413 -1.42 2.99 -19.88
N LEU A 414 -0.17 2.79 -19.41
CA LEU A 414 0.79 1.89 -20.03
C LEU A 414 0.32 0.43 -19.98
N ALA A 415 -0.25 0.02 -18.84
CA ALA A 415 -0.81 -1.32 -18.67
C ALA A 415 -1.98 -1.58 -19.63
N LEU A 416 -2.87 -0.60 -19.80
CA LEU A 416 -3.99 -0.69 -20.73
C LEU A 416 -3.52 -0.73 -22.19
N ALA A 417 -2.61 0.16 -22.58
CA ALA A 417 -2.03 0.17 -23.92
C ALA A 417 -1.40 -1.19 -24.27
N ALA A 418 -0.57 -1.72 -23.36
CA ALA A 418 0.06 -3.03 -23.52
C ALA A 418 -0.96 -4.18 -23.55
N GLY A 419 -2.02 -4.11 -22.74
CA GLY A 419 -3.10 -5.08 -22.74
C GLY A 419 -3.90 -5.08 -24.03
N LEU A 420 -4.27 -3.90 -24.55
CA LEU A 420 -5.01 -3.76 -25.81
C LEU A 420 -4.19 -4.26 -26.99
N ALA A 421 -2.93 -3.83 -27.10
CA ALA A 421 -2.02 -4.33 -28.13
C ALA A 421 -1.92 -5.87 -28.10
N GLN A 422 -1.78 -6.45 -26.90
CA GLN A 422 -1.62 -7.91 -26.77
C GLN A 422 -2.93 -8.72 -26.92
N VAL A 423 -4.10 -8.10 -26.79
CA VAL A 423 -5.41 -8.75 -26.96
C VAL A 423 -5.98 -8.57 -28.36
N LEU A 424 -5.78 -7.40 -28.96
CA LEU A 424 -6.39 -7.01 -30.23
C LEU A 424 -5.42 -7.17 -31.42
N GLU A 425 -4.16 -6.75 -31.28
CA GLU A 425 -3.17 -6.82 -32.36
C GLU A 425 -2.48 -8.18 -32.39
N THR A 426 -1.79 -8.56 -31.32
CA THR A 426 -1.01 -9.80 -31.28
C THR A 426 -1.85 -11.03 -30.92
N LYS A 427 -3.03 -10.82 -30.33
CA LYS A 427 -3.98 -11.87 -29.90
C LYS A 427 -3.33 -12.93 -28.99
N LEU A 428 -2.34 -12.53 -28.20
CA LEU A 428 -1.68 -13.39 -27.21
C LEU A 428 -2.62 -13.71 -26.04
N TYR A 429 -3.45 -12.74 -25.66
CA TYR A 429 -4.47 -12.90 -24.63
C TYR A 429 -5.86 -12.74 -25.22
N ASN A 430 -6.83 -13.42 -24.63
CA ASN A 430 -8.21 -13.39 -25.13
C ASN A 430 -8.98 -12.15 -24.68
N GLU A 431 -8.69 -11.67 -23.47
CA GLU A 431 -9.49 -10.66 -22.77
C GLU A 431 -8.66 -9.97 -21.67
N ILE A 432 -8.96 -8.69 -21.43
CA ILE A 432 -8.43 -7.91 -20.32
C ILE A 432 -9.42 -8.00 -19.16
N ILE A 433 -8.94 -8.42 -17.99
CA ILE A 433 -9.73 -8.38 -16.75
C ILE A 433 -9.16 -7.29 -15.87
N VAL A 434 -10.01 -6.43 -15.32
CA VAL A 434 -9.59 -5.34 -14.46
C VAL A 434 -10.30 -5.47 -13.12
N THR A 435 -9.53 -5.37 -12.04
CA THR A 435 -10.06 -5.38 -10.68
C THR A 435 -9.41 -4.27 -9.87
N ARG A 436 -10.20 -3.64 -8.99
CA ARG A 436 -9.77 -2.55 -8.11
C ARG A 436 -10.31 -2.80 -6.71
N VAL A 437 -9.53 -2.48 -5.68
CA VAL A 437 -10.01 -2.49 -4.29
C VAL A 437 -10.86 -1.25 -4.06
N THR A 438 -12.12 -1.42 -3.69
CA THR A 438 -12.96 -0.31 -3.23
C THR A 438 -12.71 -0.10 -1.74
N VAL A 439 -11.95 0.93 -1.38
CA VAL A 439 -11.86 1.40 0.01
C VAL A 439 -12.85 2.56 0.15
N PRO A 440 -13.92 2.45 0.94
CA PRO A 440 -14.87 3.53 1.09
C PRO A 440 -14.19 4.74 1.74
N VAL A 441 -14.30 5.90 1.10
CA VAL A 441 -13.85 7.18 1.67
C VAL A 441 -15.05 7.80 2.38
N GLY A 442 -15.17 7.57 3.69
CA GLY A 442 -16.25 8.11 4.54
C GLY A 442 -17.21 7.07 5.11
N GLU A 443 -18.44 7.48 5.46
CA GLU A 443 -19.48 6.55 5.90
C GLU A 443 -19.84 5.59 4.78
N ASP A 444 -19.83 4.29 5.08
CA ASP A 444 -20.16 3.21 4.16
C ASP A 444 -21.53 3.50 3.54
N ILE A 445 -21.59 3.78 2.23
CA ILE A 445 -22.80 4.26 1.52
C ILE A 445 -23.90 3.17 1.45
N GLY A 446 -23.75 2.10 2.24
CA GLY A 446 -24.52 0.88 2.17
C GLY A 446 -24.24 0.12 0.87
N PHE A 447 -24.98 -0.97 0.68
CA PHE A 447 -24.92 -1.73 -0.55
C PHE A 447 -25.55 -0.94 -1.70
N LEU A 448 -24.76 -0.56 -2.69
CA LEU A 448 -25.28 -0.14 -4.00
C LEU A 448 -26.08 -1.31 -4.61
N PRO A 449 -27.41 -1.19 -4.82
CA PRO A 449 -28.17 -2.17 -5.59
C PRO A 449 -27.77 -2.04 -7.07
N GLY A 450 -27.66 -3.17 -7.79
CA GLY A 450 -27.24 -3.16 -9.19
C GLY A 450 -26.32 -4.33 -9.56
N THR A 451 -25.89 -4.36 -10.82
CA THR A 451 -24.90 -5.32 -11.33
C THR A 451 -23.50 -5.05 -10.75
N GLU A 452 -22.60 -6.02 -10.84
CA GLU A 452 -21.20 -5.86 -10.39
C GLU A 452 -20.53 -4.63 -11.05
N GLU A 453 -20.82 -4.42 -12.33
CA GLU A 453 -20.27 -3.31 -13.11
C GLU A 453 -20.83 -1.95 -12.66
N GLU A 454 -22.13 -1.84 -12.44
CA GLU A 454 -22.78 -0.62 -11.91
C GLU A 454 -22.24 -0.23 -10.52
N LYS A 455 -21.93 -1.21 -9.67
CA LYS A 455 -21.35 -0.96 -8.33
C LYS A 455 -19.91 -0.49 -8.39
N MET A 456 -19.16 -0.94 -9.39
CA MET A 456 -17.76 -0.56 -9.59
C MET A 456 -17.65 0.75 -10.38
N SER A 457 -18.66 1.11 -11.17
CA SER A 457 -18.67 2.27 -12.07
C SER A 457 -18.13 3.58 -11.45
N PRO A 458 -18.50 3.99 -10.22
CA PRO A 458 -17.95 5.22 -9.62
C PRO A 458 -16.43 5.20 -9.45
N TRP A 459 -15.84 4.02 -9.30
CA TRP A 459 -14.41 3.81 -9.11
C TRP A 459 -13.66 3.61 -10.44
N MET A 460 -14.38 3.57 -11.56
CA MET A 460 -13.82 3.29 -12.88
C MET A 460 -13.69 4.54 -13.76
N GLY A 461 -14.13 5.71 -13.31
CA GLY A 461 -14.01 6.96 -14.10
C GLY A 461 -12.58 7.23 -14.58
N ALA A 462 -11.58 7.13 -13.69
CA ALA A 462 -10.17 7.30 -14.07
C ALA A 462 -9.66 6.25 -15.07
N PHE A 463 -10.28 5.07 -15.09
CA PHE A 463 -9.96 4.02 -16.06
C PHE A 463 -10.60 4.33 -17.42
N ASP A 464 -11.85 4.80 -17.45
CA ASP A 464 -12.54 5.24 -18.66
C ASP A 464 -11.84 6.44 -19.31
N ASP A 465 -11.33 7.38 -18.51
CA ASP A 465 -10.53 8.51 -19.00
C ASP A 465 -9.27 8.03 -19.76
N ASN A 466 -8.59 7.00 -19.24
CA ASN A 466 -7.43 6.41 -19.91
C ASN A 466 -7.84 5.71 -21.22
N LEU A 467 -8.99 5.03 -21.25
CA LEU A 467 -9.50 4.44 -22.49
C LEU A 467 -9.85 5.50 -23.54
N GLU A 468 -10.38 6.66 -23.12
CA GLU A 468 -10.65 7.77 -24.05
C GLU A 468 -9.35 8.28 -24.69
N VAL A 469 -8.27 8.41 -23.91
CA VAL A 469 -6.95 8.79 -24.43
C VAL A 469 -6.45 7.78 -25.46
N LEU A 470 -6.61 6.48 -25.20
CA LEU A 470 -6.18 5.41 -26.11
C LEU A 470 -7.02 5.36 -27.40
N ASN A 471 -8.29 5.75 -27.34
CA ASN A 471 -9.20 5.79 -28.48
C ASN A 471 -8.96 7.00 -29.42
N LYS A 472 -8.26 8.05 -28.96
CA LYS A 472 -7.95 9.24 -29.77
C LYS A 472 -6.87 9.00 -30.84
N SER A 473 -6.21 7.84 -30.81
CA SER A 473 -5.13 7.50 -31.74
C SER A 473 -5.61 7.19 -33.17
N ASP A 474 -6.90 6.90 -33.37
CA ASP A 474 -7.53 6.66 -34.69
C ASP A 474 -8.28 7.90 -35.21
N SER A 475 -7.53 8.96 -35.55
CA SER A 475 -8.10 10.19 -36.14
C SER A 475 -8.65 10.01 -37.56
N ASP A 476 -8.21 8.97 -38.29
CA ASP A 476 -8.57 8.73 -39.70
C ASP A 476 -9.85 7.91 -39.90
N ALA A 477 -10.40 7.31 -38.84
CA ALA A 477 -11.71 6.66 -38.88
C ALA A 477 -12.81 7.71 -38.64
N GLY A 478 -13.76 7.84 -39.57
CA GLY A 478 -14.97 8.65 -39.36
C GLY A 478 -15.77 8.16 -38.14
N ASP A 479 -16.77 8.93 -37.70
CA ASP A 479 -17.48 8.72 -36.43
C ASP A 479 -18.04 7.29 -36.25
N TRP A 480 -18.47 6.63 -37.35
CA TRP A 480 -18.90 5.24 -37.34
C TRP A 480 -17.77 4.26 -37.01
N GLY A 481 -16.59 4.44 -37.61
CA GLY A 481 -15.42 3.57 -37.41
C GLY A 481 -14.88 3.66 -35.98
N ARG A 482 -14.96 4.85 -35.37
CA ARG A 482 -14.62 5.04 -33.95
C ARG A 482 -15.59 4.31 -33.03
N ALA A 483 -16.90 4.42 -33.28
CA ALA A 483 -17.91 3.74 -32.47
C ALA A 483 -17.74 2.21 -32.50
N ALA A 484 -17.54 1.63 -33.70
CA ALA A 484 -17.31 0.19 -33.84
C ALA A 484 -16.02 -0.28 -33.14
N THR A 485 -14.95 0.51 -33.21
CA THR A 485 -13.67 0.22 -32.54
C THR A 485 -13.82 0.32 -31.02
N GLN A 486 -14.56 1.32 -30.53
CA GLN A 486 -14.85 1.49 -29.12
C GLN A 486 -15.69 0.33 -28.55
N ASP A 487 -16.69 -0.15 -29.29
CA ASP A 487 -17.48 -1.31 -28.92
C ASP A 487 -16.64 -2.59 -28.88
N LEU A 488 -15.73 -2.76 -29.86
CA LEU A 488 -14.80 -3.88 -29.87
C LEU A 488 -13.90 -3.87 -28.63
N ILE A 489 -13.30 -2.72 -28.30
CA ILE A 489 -12.43 -2.54 -27.13
C ILE A 489 -13.20 -2.86 -25.86
N ARG A 490 -14.39 -2.27 -25.66
CA ARG A 490 -15.24 -2.50 -24.50
C ARG A 490 -15.65 -3.96 -24.37
N SER A 491 -15.90 -4.65 -25.48
CA SER A 491 -16.27 -6.07 -25.46
C SER A 491 -15.17 -6.97 -24.88
N ARG A 492 -13.90 -6.58 -25.03
CA ARG A 492 -12.69 -7.31 -24.59
C ARG A 492 -12.18 -6.93 -23.20
N ILE A 493 -12.77 -5.92 -22.57
CA ILE A 493 -12.44 -5.51 -21.21
C ILE A 493 -13.57 -5.98 -20.28
N LYS A 494 -13.21 -6.64 -19.18
CA LYS A 494 -14.16 -7.05 -18.13
C LYS A 494 -13.74 -6.50 -16.79
N ILE A 495 -14.61 -5.69 -16.21
CA ILE A 495 -14.44 -5.17 -14.86
C ILE A 495 -15.01 -6.20 -13.88
N LYS A 496 -14.19 -6.65 -12.93
CA LYS A 496 -14.54 -7.67 -11.94
C LYS A 496 -14.14 -7.24 -10.54
N SER A 497 -15.00 -7.53 -9.57
CA SER A 497 -14.71 -7.39 -8.15
C SER A 497 -13.76 -8.49 -7.67
N LEU A 498 -13.02 -8.19 -6.61
CA LEU A 498 -12.11 -9.15 -5.97
C LEU A 498 -12.83 -10.45 -5.54
N ASN A 499 -14.08 -10.33 -5.10
CA ASN A 499 -14.87 -11.48 -4.64
C ASN A 499 -15.19 -12.45 -5.78
N PHE A 500 -15.38 -11.95 -7.00
CA PHE A 500 -15.65 -12.76 -8.17
C PHE A 500 -14.45 -13.60 -8.63
N MET A 501 -13.24 -13.14 -8.29
CA MET A 501 -11.99 -13.82 -8.65
C MET A 501 -11.78 -15.12 -7.85
N ARG A 502 -12.42 -15.24 -6.69
CA ARG A 502 -12.25 -16.38 -5.79
C ARG A 502 -12.87 -17.65 -6.40
N GLY A 503 -12.12 -18.76 -6.36
CA GLY A 503 -12.61 -20.06 -6.84
C GLY A 503 -12.52 -20.26 -8.35
N ARG A 504 -12.00 -19.28 -9.11
CA ARG A 504 -11.82 -19.38 -10.57
C ARG A 504 -10.37 -19.69 -10.94
N THR A 505 -10.14 -20.00 -12.21
CA THR A 505 -8.81 -20.08 -12.84
C THR A 505 -8.88 -19.30 -14.14
N PHE A 506 -7.94 -18.39 -14.36
CA PHE A 506 -7.86 -17.56 -15.55
C PHE A 506 -6.81 -18.12 -16.51
N VAL A 507 -7.19 -18.39 -17.75
CA VAL A 507 -6.31 -18.95 -18.79
C VAL A 507 -6.28 -18.00 -19.97
N ASN A 508 -5.09 -17.70 -20.48
CA ASN A 508 -4.88 -16.75 -21.58
C ASN A 508 -5.53 -15.38 -21.34
N LYS A 509 -5.40 -14.85 -20.11
CA LYS A 509 -5.96 -13.54 -19.71
C LYS A 509 -4.86 -12.52 -19.41
N PHE A 510 -5.19 -11.25 -19.64
CA PHE A 510 -4.38 -10.12 -19.19
C PHE A 510 -5.09 -9.48 -17.99
N LEU A 511 -4.62 -9.77 -16.78
CA LEU A 511 -5.28 -9.35 -15.53
C LEU A 511 -4.58 -8.14 -14.93
N ILE A 512 -5.31 -7.04 -14.78
CA ILE A 512 -4.86 -5.80 -14.14
C ILE A 512 -5.51 -5.70 -12.76
N ILE A 513 -4.68 -5.57 -11.73
CA ILE A 513 -5.07 -5.29 -10.35
C ILE A 513 -4.62 -3.87 -10.05
N ASP A 514 -5.56 -2.92 -10.09
CA ASP A 514 -5.29 -1.51 -9.83
C ASP A 514 -5.53 -1.15 -8.35
N GLU A 515 -4.86 -0.11 -7.87
CA GLU A 515 -4.75 0.25 -6.44
C GLU A 515 -4.36 -0.93 -5.54
N ALA A 516 -3.42 -1.74 -6.01
CA ALA A 516 -2.99 -2.96 -5.35
C ALA A 516 -2.38 -2.71 -3.96
N GLN A 517 -1.96 -1.48 -3.63
CA GLN A 517 -1.44 -1.13 -2.30
C GLN A 517 -2.47 -1.34 -1.19
N ASN A 518 -3.77 -1.28 -1.52
CA ASN A 518 -4.87 -1.47 -0.59
C ASN A 518 -5.22 -2.96 -0.35
N LEU A 519 -4.50 -3.89 -0.98
CA LEU A 519 -4.67 -5.32 -0.74
C LEU A 519 -3.81 -5.79 0.43
N THR A 520 -4.34 -6.70 1.24
CA THR A 520 -3.53 -7.48 2.19
C THR A 520 -2.69 -8.55 1.45
N PRO A 521 -1.58 -9.05 2.04
CA PRO A 521 -0.81 -10.16 1.47
C PRO A 521 -1.64 -11.40 1.18
N LYS A 522 -2.66 -11.68 2.01
CA LYS A 522 -3.57 -12.82 1.84
C LYS A 522 -4.48 -12.64 0.62
N GLN A 523 -5.04 -11.44 0.42
CA GLN A 523 -5.86 -11.14 -0.75
C GLN A 523 -5.01 -11.21 -2.02
N MET A 524 -3.82 -10.62 -2.00
CA MET A 524 -2.88 -10.67 -3.12
C MET A 524 -2.55 -12.13 -3.50
N LYS A 525 -2.18 -12.97 -2.52
CA LYS A 525 -1.97 -14.41 -2.75
C LYS A 525 -3.21 -15.09 -3.35
N THR A 526 -4.40 -14.72 -2.89
CA THR A 526 -5.66 -15.30 -3.37
C THR A 526 -5.94 -14.96 -4.83
N LEU A 527 -5.51 -13.79 -5.31
CA LEU A 527 -5.65 -13.36 -6.70
C LEU A 527 -4.58 -13.98 -7.59
N VAL A 528 -3.31 -13.89 -7.20
CA VAL A 528 -2.18 -14.35 -8.01
C VAL A 528 -2.25 -15.85 -8.27
N THR A 529 -2.68 -16.64 -7.27
CA THR A 529 -2.86 -18.10 -7.42
C THR A 529 -4.02 -18.51 -8.34
N ARG A 530 -4.72 -17.55 -8.96
CA ARG A 530 -5.77 -17.79 -9.95
C ARG A 530 -5.27 -17.74 -11.39
N ALA A 531 -4.04 -17.28 -11.62
CA ALA A 531 -3.40 -17.38 -12.93
C ALA A 531 -3.19 -18.85 -13.29
N GLY A 532 -3.91 -19.31 -14.30
CA GLY A 532 -3.60 -20.51 -15.06
C GLY A 532 -2.64 -20.20 -16.22
N PRO A 533 -2.35 -21.20 -17.07
CA PRO A 533 -1.40 -21.06 -18.17
C PRO A 533 -1.71 -19.89 -19.11
N GLY A 534 -0.66 -19.23 -19.58
CA GLY A 534 -0.76 -18.11 -20.52
C GLY A 534 -1.43 -16.87 -19.95
N THR A 535 -1.61 -16.75 -18.63
CA THR A 535 -2.16 -15.54 -17.99
C THR A 535 -1.04 -14.65 -17.49
N LYS A 536 -1.12 -13.36 -17.82
CA LYS A 536 -0.24 -12.32 -17.29
C LYS A 536 -1.00 -11.51 -16.24
N ILE A 537 -0.40 -11.29 -15.07
CA ILE A 537 -0.96 -10.48 -13.99
C ILE A 537 -0.10 -9.23 -13.79
N LEU A 538 -0.77 -8.09 -13.70
CA LEU A 538 -0.18 -6.78 -13.43
C LEU A 538 -0.75 -6.25 -12.12
N CYS A 539 0.11 -5.94 -11.14
CA CYS A 539 -0.28 -5.20 -9.95
C CYS A 539 0.23 -3.76 -10.05
N LEU A 540 -0.68 -2.80 -10.05
CA LEU A 540 -0.39 -1.38 -10.15
C LEU A 540 -0.72 -0.72 -8.82
N GLY A 541 0.12 0.19 -8.33
CA GLY A 541 -0.20 0.90 -7.10
C GLY A 541 0.77 2.00 -6.72
N ASN A 542 0.46 2.65 -5.61
CA ASN A 542 1.27 3.70 -4.99
C ASN A 542 1.36 3.43 -3.49
N ILE A 543 2.52 2.95 -2.99
CA ILE A 543 2.69 2.62 -1.57
C ILE A 543 2.53 3.85 -0.66
N ALA A 544 2.88 5.04 -1.15
CA ALA A 544 2.71 6.29 -0.40
C ALA A 544 1.22 6.73 -0.28
N GLN A 545 0.29 6.02 -0.92
CA GLN A 545 -1.14 6.34 -0.93
C GLN A 545 -1.97 5.10 -0.58
N ILE A 546 -1.79 4.61 0.64
CA ILE A 546 -2.64 3.57 1.21
C ILE A 546 -3.88 4.24 1.80
N ASP A 547 -5.04 3.89 1.25
CA ASP A 547 -6.32 4.51 1.64
C ASP A 547 -6.93 3.84 2.88
N THR A 548 -6.50 2.61 3.19
CA THR A 548 -7.06 1.84 4.31
C THR A 548 -6.24 2.04 5.59
N PRO A 549 -6.88 2.36 6.74
CA PRO A 549 -6.17 2.58 8.00
C PRO A 549 -5.60 1.28 8.61
N TYR A 550 -5.93 0.13 8.04
CA TYR A 550 -5.48 -1.18 8.52
C TYR A 550 -4.19 -1.67 7.87
N LEU A 551 -3.67 -0.95 6.88
CA LEU A 551 -2.43 -1.29 6.19
C LEU A 551 -1.42 -0.16 6.33
N THR A 552 -0.16 -0.55 6.43
CA THR A 552 1.00 0.32 6.30
C THR A 552 1.78 -0.07 5.06
N GLU A 553 2.77 0.73 4.70
CA GLU A 553 3.66 0.47 3.57
C GLU A 553 4.31 -0.91 3.66
N GLY A 554 4.80 -1.31 4.84
CA GLY A 554 5.35 -2.64 5.11
C GLY A 554 4.30 -3.76 5.12
N SER A 555 3.08 -3.50 5.61
CA SER A 555 2.04 -4.54 5.69
C SER A 555 1.22 -4.70 4.41
N SER A 556 1.44 -3.86 3.39
CA SER A 556 0.75 -3.92 2.11
C SER A 556 1.05 -5.23 1.36
N GLY A 557 0.02 -5.81 0.77
CA GLY A 557 0.13 -6.98 -0.10
C GLY A 557 0.95 -6.72 -1.36
N LEU A 558 0.99 -5.48 -1.84
CA LEU A 558 1.81 -5.07 -2.98
C LEU A 558 3.29 -5.11 -2.63
N THR A 559 3.66 -4.49 -1.52
CA THR A 559 5.01 -4.53 -0.95
C THR A 559 5.48 -5.98 -0.70
N TYR A 560 4.60 -6.81 -0.13
CA TYR A 560 4.86 -8.22 0.10
C TYR A 560 5.18 -9.00 -1.19
N VAL A 561 4.42 -8.79 -2.28
CA VAL A 561 4.70 -9.52 -3.53
C VAL A 561 5.92 -9.00 -4.26
N VAL A 562 6.22 -7.70 -4.21
CA VAL A 562 7.47 -7.18 -4.79
C VAL A 562 8.66 -7.87 -4.14
N ASP A 563 8.69 -7.97 -2.81
CA ASP A 563 9.77 -8.65 -2.09
C ASP A 563 9.86 -10.15 -2.41
N ARG A 564 8.73 -10.86 -2.48
CA ARG A 564 8.70 -12.31 -2.71
C ARG A 564 8.95 -12.73 -4.15
N PHE A 565 8.66 -11.86 -5.12
CA PHE A 565 8.82 -12.17 -6.54
C PHE A 565 10.15 -11.65 -7.10
N LYS A 566 10.85 -10.72 -6.41
CA LYS A 566 12.14 -10.20 -6.90
C LYS A 566 13.12 -11.34 -7.23
N GLY A 567 13.75 -11.27 -8.40
CA GLY A 567 14.68 -12.28 -8.89
C GLY A 567 14.06 -13.53 -9.52
N TRP A 568 12.72 -13.71 -9.49
CA TRP A 568 12.08 -14.79 -10.27
C TRP A 568 12.05 -14.43 -11.76
N SER A 569 12.51 -15.35 -12.62
CA SER A 569 12.70 -15.14 -14.05
C SER A 569 11.45 -14.77 -14.84
N HIS A 570 10.27 -15.10 -14.32
CA HIS A 570 8.97 -14.78 -14.93
C HIS A 570 8.26 -13.62 -14.25
N SER A 571 8.98 -12.83 -13.44
CA SER A 571 8.45 -11.59 -12.88
C SER A 571 9.36 -10.40 -13.09
N GLY A 572 8.78 -9.21 -13.07
CA GLY A 572 9.54 -7.99 -12.96
C GLY A 572 8.81 -6.92 -12.18
N HIS A 573 9.60 -5.95 -11.77
CA HIS A 573 9.16 -4.82 -10.99
C HIS A 573 9.77 -3.56 -11.58
N VAL A 574 9.01 -2.47 -11.61
CA VAL A 574 9.51 -1.13 -11.93
C VAL A 574 8.83 -0.13 -11.00
N THR A 575 9.63 0.68 -10.31
CA THR A 575 9.17 1.88 -9.62
C THR A 575 9.33 3.10 -10.55
N LEU A 576 8.22 3.78 -10.82
CA LEU A 576 8.13 5.03 -11.57
C LEU A 576 8.19 6.19 -10.56
N ALA A 577 9.36 6.81 -10.42
CA ALA A 577 9.60 7.87 -9.45
C ALA A 577 9.17 9.25 -9.99
N ARG A 578 9.25 9.48 -11.31
CA ARG A 578 8.90 10.78 -11.91
C ARG A 578 7.52 10.76 -12.56
N GLY A 579 6.64 11.63 -12.07
CA GLY A 579 5.38 11.95 -12.72
C GLY A 579 5.60 12.71 -14.04
N GLU A 580 4.73 12.49 -15.01
CA GLU A 580 4.68 13.24 -16.27
C GLU A 580 3.42 14.12 -16.27
N ARG A 581 3.22 14.87 -15.17
CA ARG A 581 2.03 15.71 -14.99
C ARG A 581 2.27 17.12 -15.49
N SER A 582 1.22 17.94 -15.43
CA SER A 582 1.34 19.37 -15.68
C SER A 582 2.20 20.02 -14.60
N ARG A 583 2.83 21.15 -14.94
CA ARG A 583 3.65 21.95 -14.01
C ARG A 583 2.94 22.25 -12.67
N LEU A 584 1.60 22.36 -12.69
CA LEU A 584 0.79 22.60 -11.49
C LEU A 584 0.79 21.40 -10.56
N ALA A 585 0.59 20.19 -11.08
CA ALA A 585 0.48 19.01 -10.26
C ALA A 585 1.84 18.52 -9.75
N ASP A 586 2.92 18.73 -10.52
CA ASP A 586 4.28 18.50 -10.03
C ASP A 586 4.59 19.44 -8.85
N HIS A 587 4.29 20.75 -8.99
CA HIS A 587 4.47 21.69 -7.91
C HIS A 587 3.61 21.36 -6.68
N ALA A 588 2.35 20.94 -6.89
CA ALA A 588 1.45 20.54 -5.80
C ALA A 588 1.97 19.32 -5.03
N SER A 589 2.53 18.31 -5.70
CA SER A 589 3.12 17.13 -5.06
C SER A 589 4.37 17.43 -4.25
N ASP A 590 5.10 18.51 -4.56
CA ASP A 590 6.27 18.92 -3.81
C ASP A 590 5.93 19.76 -2.56
N VAL A 591 4.80 20.48 -2.57
CA VAL A 591 4.45 21.49 -1.54
C VAL A 591 3.29 21.11 -0.60
N LEU A 592 2.47 20.11 -0.97
CA LEU A 592 1.36 19.58 -0.17
C LEU A 592 1.73 18.19 0.37
#